data_AF-A0A937TRJ8-F1
#
_entry.id   AF-A0A937TRJ8-F1
#
_cell.length_a   1.000
_cell.length_b   1.000
_cell.length_c   1.000
_cell.angle_alpha   90.00
_cell.angle_beta   90.00
_cell.angle_gamma   90.00
#
_symmetry.space_group_name_H-M   'P 1'
#
loop_
_entity.id
_entity.type
_entity.pdbx_description
1 polymer ?
#
loop_
_entity_poly.entity_id
_entity_poly.type
_entity_poly.pdbx_seq_one_letter_code
_entity_poly.pdbx_strand_id
1 'polypeptide(L)'
;MMQALNSRREMPALIASSARARRTGGFTMVEMLAVLLILTILVALAVGVGQHVIEEAKRKQTIATQEVVMQAIQAYYDNKNEYPDADPESDGSDDCSQLMKDHLVPDKDAGELLKGLDSEAYAGIGIDGTGAALLDAYAKEMRYRISGGLGGGPVLISAGKDGNFGMDEDRPAEITDDQEWEDLKRQWQKDDIRSDGR
;
A
#
# COMPACT_ATOMS: atom_id res chain seq x y z
N MET A 1 -9.56 -105.82 -40.64
CA MET A 1 -8.61 -105.99 -41.75
C MET A 1 -8.68 -104.74 -42.61
N MET A 2 -7.53 -104.13 -42.91
CA MET A 2 -7.30 -102.96 -43.81
C MET A 2 -7.76 -101.58 -43.28
N GLN A 3 -6.80 -100.73 -42.85
CA GLN A 3 -6.03 -99.73 -43.64
C GLN A 3 -6.85 -98.46 -43.90
N ALA A 4 -6.59 -97.34 -43.23
CA ALA A 4 -5.47 -96.39 -43.42
C ALA A 4 -5.77 -95.31 -44.48
N LEU A 5 -5.13 -94.15 -44.29
CA LEU A 5 -5.14 -92.89 -45.07
C LEU A 5 -6.07 -91.81 -44.48
N ASN A 6 -5.59 -90.98 -43.54
CA ASN A 6 -4.75 -89.79 -43.78
C ASN A 6 -5.45 -88.74 -44.66
N SER A 7 -5.98 -87.68 -44.04
CA SER A 7 -6.14 -86.40 -44.73
C SER A 7 -6.05 -85.24 -43.74
N ARG A 8 -4.85 -84.66 -43.72
CA ARG A 8 -4.49 -83.26 -43.40
C ARG A 8 -5.65 -82.35 -43.01
N ARG A 9 -5.61 -81.79 -41.80
CA ARG A 9 -5.90 -80.37 -41.54
C ARG A 9 -4.99 -79.87 -40.42
N GLU A 10 -3.86 -79.26 -40.81
CA GLU A 10 -3.59 -77.82 -40.63
C GLU A 10 -3.17 -77.49 -39.20
N MET A 11 -1.86 -77.33 -39.00
CA MET A 11 -1.31 -76.65 -37.83
C MET A 11 -1.57 -75.16 -37.97
N PRO A 12 -2.33 -74.51 -37.07
CA PRO A 12 -2.19 -73.08 -36.90
C PRO A 12 -0.85 -72.83 -36.22
N ALA A 13 0.08 -72.25 -37.00
CA ALA A 13 1.26 -71.61 -36.48
C ALA A 13 0.86 -70.67 -35.34
N LEU A 14 1.38 -70.96 -34.15
CA LEU A 14 1.27 -70.06 -32.99
C LEU A 14 1.96 -68.75 -33.38
N ILE A 15 1.16 -67.75 -33.76
CA ILE A 15 1.62 -66.37 -33.85
C ILE A 15 1.96 -65.96 -32.44
N ALA A 16 3.22 -66.15 -32.06
CA ALA A 16 3.81 -65.50 -30.91
C ALA A 16 3.86 -64.00 -31.23
N SER A 17 2.75 -63.32 -30.95
CA SER A 17 2.69 -61.87 -30.86
C SER A 17 3.64 -61.46 -29.74
N SER A 18 4.88 -61.15 -30.13
CA SER A 18 5.83 -60.47 -29.27
C SER A 18 5.33 -59.04 -29.06
N ALA A 19 4.32 -58.89 -28.21
CA ALA A 19 3.92 -57.62 -27.65
C ALA A 19 5.10 -57.12 -26.83
N ARG A 20 5.96 -56.31 -27.45
CA ARG A 20 7.07 -55.64 -26.79
C ARG A 20 6.44 -54.73 -25.73
N ALA A 21 6.47 -55.19 -24.48
CA ALA A 21 5.98 -54.43 -23.34
C ALA A 21 6.67 -53.06 -23.37
N ARG A 22 5.90 -52.02 -23.69
CA ARG A 22 6.34 -50.63 -23.64
C ARG A 22 6.67 -50.38 -22.18
N ARG A 23 7.95 -50.24 -21.85
CA ARG A 23 8.38 -49.84 -20.51
C ARG A 23 7.90 -48.40 -20.30
N THR A 24 6.73 -48.26 -19.71
CA THR A 24 6.27 -47.00 -19.14
C THR A 24 7.15 -46.75 -17.93
N GLY A 25 8.18 -45.91 -18.08
CA GLY A 25 8.93 -45.41 -16.94
C GLY A 25 8.00 -44.58 -16.08
N GLY A 26 7.64 -45.08 -14.90
CA GLY A 26 6.92 -44.30 -13.90
C GLY A 26 7.87 -43.30 -13.26
N PHE A 27 7.38 -42.09 -12.98
CA PHE A 27 8.11 -41.09 -12.21
C PHE A 27 8.57 -41.70 -10.89
N THR A 28 9.87 -41.60 -10.61
CA THR A 28 10.39 -42.09 -9.32
C THR A 28 10.04 -41.10 -8.21
N MET A 29 9.89 -41.59 -6.98
CA MET A 29 9.67 -40.74 -5.79
C MET A 29 10.73 -39.64 -5.66
N VAL A 30 11.97 -39.96 -6.03
CA VAL A 30 13.10 -39.03 -6.02
C VAL A 30 12.90 -37.88 -7.00
N GLU A 31 12.37 -38.18 -8.17
CA GLU A 31 12.14 -37.21 -9.24
C GLU A 31 11.05 -36.22 -8.86
N MET A 32 9.98 -36.70 -8.22
CA MET A 32 8.96 -35.82 -7.64
C MET A 32 9.50 -35.00 -6.45
N LEU A 33 10.39 -35.57 -5.62
CA LEU A 33 10.99 -34.86 -4.50
C LEU A 33 11.92 -33.73 -4.97
N ALA A 34 12.74 -33.98 -5.99
CA ALA A 34 13.60 -32.97 -6.59
C ALA A 34 12.78 -31.81 -7.20
N VAL A 35 11.68 -32.11 -7.87
CA VAL A 35 10.78 -31.08 -8.43
C VAL A 35 10.15 -30.24 -7.32
N LEU A 36 9.61 -30.87 -6.26
CA LEU A 36 9.04 -30.13 -5.13
C LEU A 36 10.08 -29.26 -4.42
N LEU A 37 11.31 -29.75 -4.27
CA LEU A 37 12.42 -28.98 -3.69
C LEU A 37 12.74 -27.73 -4.52
N ILE A 38 12.80 -27.86 -5.85
CA ILE A 38 13.07 -26.70 -6.71
C ILE A 38 11.86 -25.74 -6.70
N LEU A 39 10.63 -26.25 -6.73
CA LEU A 39 9.43 -25.42 -6.67
C LEU A 39 9.34 -24.59 -5.39
N THR A 40 9.66 -25.16 -4.22
CA THR A 40 9.63 -24.42 -2.96
C THR A 40 10.68 -23.32 -2.91
N ILE A 41 11.89 -23.58 -3.46
CA ILE A 41 12.94 -22.57 -3.58
C ILE A 41 12.49 -21.42 -4.50
N LEU A 42 11.88 -21.74 -5.66
CA LEU A 42 11.39 -20.73 -6.59
C LEU A 42 10.28 -19.86 -5.98
N VAL A 43 9.33 -20.48 -5.28
CA VAL A 43 8.25 -19.73 -4.60
C VAL A 43 8.82 -18.82 -3.51
N ALA A 44 9.78 -19.30 -2.71
CA ALA A 44 10.40 -18.50 -1.66
C ALA A 44 11.11 -17.26 -2.21
N LEU A 45 11.84 -17.39 -3.32
CA LEU A 45 12.51 -16.26 -3.97
C LEU A 45 11.51 -15.28 -4.61
N ALA A 46 10.47 -15.80 -5.27
CA ALA A 46 9.46 -14.97 -5.92
C ALA A 46 8.72 -14.06 -4.93
N VAL A 47 8.35 -14.60 -3.76
CA VAL A 47 7.65 -13.81 -2.72
C VAL A 47 8.58 -12.75 -2.12
N GLY A 48 9.85 -13.08 -1.84
CA GLY A 48 10.78 -12.15 -1.20
C GLY A 48 11.09 -10.90 -2.05
N VAL A 49 11.29 -11.07 -3.37
CA VAL A 49 11.57 -9.94 -4.27
C VAL A 49 10.31 -9.13 -4.57
N GLY A 50 9.15 -9.79 -4.69
CA GLY A 50 7.89 -9.14 -5.04
C GLY A 50 7.49 -8.04 -4.06
N GLN A 51 7.67 -8.26 -2.76
CA GLN A 51 7.26 -7.28 -1.73
C GLN A 51 8.02 -5.95 -1.82
N HIS A 52 9.34 -5.98 -2.10
CA HIS A 52 10.14 -4.76 -2.19
C HIS A 52 9.80 -3.93 -3.43
N VAL A 53 9.57 -4.59 -4.57
CA VAL A 53 9.17 -3.90 -5.81
C VAL A 53 7.81 -3.23 -5.67
N ILE A 54 6.86 -3.88 -5.01
CA ILE A 54 5.53 -3.31 -4.75
C ILE A 54 5.63 -2.08 -3.85
N GLU A 55 6.45 -2.11 -2.80
CA GLU A 55 6.64 -0.97 -1.90
C GLU A 55 7.22 0.24 -2.64
N GLU A 56 8.25 0.04 -3.46
CA GLU A 56 8.84 1.09 -4.28
C GLU A 56 7.84 1.65 -5.30
N ALA A 57 7.02 0.78 -5.90
CA ALA A 57 5.96 1.21 -6.81
C ALA A 57 4.92 2.08 -6.10
N LYS A 58 4.47 1.68 -4.91
CA LYS A 58 3.53 2.46 -4.10
C LYS A 58 4.09 3.82 -3.68
N ARG A 59 5.36 3.85 -3.27
CA ARG A 59 6.04 5.11 -2.93
C ARG A 59 6.09 6.06 -4.14
N LYS A 60 6.47 5.55 -5.31
CA LYS A 60 6.51 6.35 -6.55
C LYS A 60 5.12 6.82 -6.98
N GLN A 61 4.11 5.96 -6.87
CA GLN A 61 2.73 6.33 -7.16
C GLN A 61 2.25 7.46 -6.24
N THR A 62 2.54 7.36 -4.93
CA THR A 62 2.19 8.40 -3.96
C THR A 62 2.85 9.74 -4.30
N ILE A 63 4.14 9.73 -4.63
CA ILE A 63 4.86 10.96 -5.05
C ILE A 63 4.24 11.55 -6.31
N ALA A 64 3.94 10.73 -7.33
CA ALA A 64 3.33 11.21 -8.56
C ALA A 64 1.94 11.83 -8.32
N THR A 65 1.11 11.20 -7.47
CA THR A 65 -0.18 11.77 -7.06
C THR A 65 0.01 13.11 -6.35
N GLN A 66 0.98 13.19 -5.42
CA GLN A 66 1.28 14.43 -4.71
C GLN A 66 1.73 15.55 -5.66
N GLU A 67 2.59 15.24 -6.63
CA GLU A 67 3.06 16.20 -7.62
C GLU A 67 1.91 16.79 -8.45
N VAL A 68 0.99 15.95 -8.92
CA VAL A 68 -0.17 16.40 -9.71
C VAL A 68 -1.09 17.29 -8.88
N VAL A 69 -1.37 16.91 -7.63
CA VAL A 69 -2.23 17.72 -6.75
C VAL A 69 -1.58 19.04 -6.37
N MET A 70 -0.28 19.03 -6.08
CA MET A 70 0.47 20.27 -5.81
C MET A 70 0.54 21.18 -7.04
N GLN A 71 0.63 20.63 -8.25
CA GLN A 71 0.52 21.42 -9.49
C GLN A 71 -0.87 22.03 -9.65
N ALA A 72 -1.94 21.29 -9.31
CA ALA A 72 -3.30 21.84 -9.31
C ALA A 72 -3.47 22.97 -8.29
N ILE A 73 -2.90 22.83 -7.09
CA ILE A 73 -2.89 23.89 -6.06
C ILE A 73 -2.12 25.12 -6.56
N GLN A 74 -0.98 24.92 -7.22
CA GLN A 74 -0.22 26.03 -7.79
C GLN A 74 -0.98 26.72 -8.92
N ALA A 75 -1.63 25.98 -9.82
CA ALA A 75 -2.46 26.56 -10.87
C ALA A 75 -3.63 27.37 -10.29
N TYR A 76 -4.24 26.89 -9.20
CA TYR A 76 -5.25 27.64 -8.46
C TYR A 76 -4.68 28.96 -7.90
N TYR A 77 -3.49 28.92 -7.29
CA TYR A 77 -2.80 30.11 -6.81
C TYR A 77 -2.52 31.11 -7.93
N ASP A 78 -2.06 30.66 -9.09
CA ASP A 78 -1.76 31.53 -10.23
C ASP A 78 -3.03 32.28 -10.71
N ASN A 79 -4.19 31.67 -10.56
CA ASN A 79 -5.49 32.26 -10.94
C ASN A 79 -6.11 33.16 -9.86
N LYS A 80 -5.98 32.77 -8.58
CA LYS A 80 -6.66 33.43 -7.45
C LYS A 80 -5.74 34.33 -6.61
N ASN A 81 -4.44 34.23 -6.80
CA ASN A 81 -3.37 34.83 -5.98
C ASN A 81 -3.42 34.44 -4.50
N GLU A 82 -4.08 33.32 -4.19
CA GLU A 82 -4.30 32.82 -2.84
C GLU A 82 -4.33 31.29 -2.88
N TYR A 83 -3.75 30.66 -1.86
CA TYR A 83 -3.84 29.21 -1.74
C TYR A 83 -5.24 28.83 -1.27
N PRO A 84 -5.76 27.66 -1.69
CA PRO A 84 -7.03 27.19 -1.18
C PRO A 84 -6.94 27.06 0.35
N ASP A 85 -7.83 27.77 1.05
CA ASP A 85 -7.83 27.87 2.50
C ASP A 85 -8.09 26.50 3.11
N ALA A 86 -7.04 25.95 3.69
CA ALA A 86 -7.12 25.10 4.87
C ALA A 86 -6.96 26.06 6.04
N ASP A 87 -7.88 26.05 7.00
CA ASP A 87 -7.83 26.94 8.16
C ASP A 87 -6.40 26.86 8.76
N PRO A 88 -5.66 27.98 8.88
CA PRO A 88 -4.28 27.95 9.34
C PRO A 88 -4.14 27.46 10.79
N GLU A 89 -5.23 27.47 11.56
CA GLU A 89 -5.32 26.88 12.90
C GLU A 89 -5.80 25.43 12.90
N SER A 90 -6.25 24.90 11.75
CA SER A 90 -6.52 23.48 11.62
C SER A 90 -5.22 22.72 11.83
N ASP A 91 -5.31 21.63 12.60
CA ASP A 91 -4.23 20.69 12.86
C ASP A 91 -3.84 19.86 11.61
N GLY A 92 -4.15 20.38 10.41
CA GLY A 92 -4.08 19.67 9.14
C GLY A 92 -5.17 18.59 9.03
N SER A 93 -6.26 18.69 9.79
CA SER A 93 -7.46 17.87 9.61
C SER A 93 -8.36 18.37 8.48
N ASP A 94 -7.96 19.43 7.76
CA ASP A 94 -8.59 19.77 6.50
C ASP A 94 -8.38 18.61 5.53
N ASP A 95 -9.42 17.78 5.43
CA ASP A 95 -9.45 16.64 4.53
C ASP A 95 -9.12 17.17 3.14
N CYS A 96 -8.02 16.70 2.54
CA CYS A 96 -7.57 17.20 1.23
C CYS A 96 -8.66 17.08 0.16
N SER A 97 -9.61 16.18 0.39
CA SER A 97 -10.82 16.01 -0.37
C SER A 97 -11.83 17.15 -0.31
N GLN A 98 -12.03 17.77 0.84
CA GLN A 98 -12.90 18.93 1.00
C GLN A 98 -12.29 20.11 0.23
N LEU A 99 -11.00 20.33 0.42
CA LEU A 99 -10.22 21.31 -0.35
C LEU A 99 -10.35 21.08 -1.86
N MET A 100 -10.20 19.83 -2.32
CA MET A 100 -10.36 19.50 -3.73
C MET A 100 -11.77 19.81 -4.24
N LYS A 101 -12.82 19.43 -3.50
CA LYS A 101 -14.21 19.65 -3.89
C LYS A 101 -14.59 21.13 -3.96
N ASP A 102 -14.17 21.89 -2.97
CA ASP A 102 -14.66 23.25 -2.76
C ASP A 102 -13.86 24.27 -3.58
N HIS A 103 -12.56 24.00 -3.81
CA HIS A 103 -11.66 24.96 -4.46
C HIS A 103 -11.07 24.46 -5.79
N LEU A 104 -10.52 23.25 -5.85
CA LEU A 104 -9.72 22.83 -7.02
C LEU A 104 -10.57 22.28 -8.17
N VAL A 105 -11.58 21.46 -7.88
CA VAL A 105 -12.46 20.85 -8.90
C VAL A 105 -13.33 21.89 -9.62
N PRO A 106 -13.86 22.93 -8.94
CA PRO A 106 -14.60 24.00 -9.60
C PRO A 106 -13.71 24.92 -10.46
N ASP A 107 -12.42 25.01 -10.13
CA ASP A 107 -11.47 25.79 -10.91
C ASP A 107 -11.15 25.08 -12.23
N LYS A 108 -11.13 25.85 -13.32
CA LYS A 108 -10.99 25.28 -14.66
C LYS A 108 -9.60 24.66 -14.87
N ASP A 109 -8.55 25.34 -14.44
CA ASP A 109 -7.17 24.95 -14.75
C ASP A 109 -6.70 23.91 -13.74
N ALA A 110 -6.98 24.10 -12.45
CA ALA A 110 -6.70 23.11 -11.41
C ALA A 110 -7.52 21.82 -11.64
N GLY A 111 -8.80 21.93 -11.94
CA GLY A 111 -9.69 20.79 -12.19
C GLY A 111 -9.32 19.99 -13.44
N GLU A 112 -8.70 20.60 -14.45
CA GLU A 112 -8.19 19.88 -15.63
C GLU A 112 -6.97 19.01 -15.29
N LEU A 113 -6.06 19.52 -14.46
CA LEU A 113 -4.90 18.75 -13.98
C LEU A 113 -5.31 17.54 -13.15
N LEU A 114 -6.35 17.68 -12.32
CA LEU A 114 -6.86 16.59 -11.49
C LEU A 114 -7.49 15.43 -12.29
N LYS A 115 -7.98 15.67 -13.51
CA LYS A 115 -8.50 14.60 -14.39
C LYS A 115 -7.43 13.60 -14.82
N GLY A 116 -6.15 13.98 -14.73
CA GLY A 116 -5.02 13.11 -15.02
C GLY A 116 -4.68 12.13 -13.90
N LEU A 117 -5.30 12.27 -12.72
CA LEU A 117 -5.08 11.36 -11.60
C LEU A 117 -5.74 10.01 -11.86
N ASP A 118 -5.09 8.95 -11.37
CA ASP A 118 -5.67 7.62 -11.39
C ASP A 118 -6.94 7.59 -10.50
N SER A 119 -8.01 7.01 -11.03
CA SER A 119 -9.29 6.87 -10.34
C SER A 119 -9.18 6.15 -8.98
N GLU A 120 -8.14 5.32 -8.80
CA GLU A 120 -7.85 4.64 -7.54
C GLU A 120 -7.20 5.55 -6.49
N ALA A 121 -6.36 6.51 -6.90
CA ALA A 121 -5.87 7.57 -6.00
C ALA A 121 -7.01 8.50 -5.55
N TYR A 122 -8.11 8.46 -6.30
CA TYR A 122 -9.35 9.18 -6.09
C TYR A 122 -10.47 8.24 -5.56
N ALA A 123 -10.11 7.10 -4.96
CA ALA A 123 -11.05 6.10 -4.44
C ALA A 123 -11.69 6.53 -3.10
N GLY A 124 -12.37 7.67 -3.14
CA GLY A 124 -13.49 8.03 -2.27
C GLY A 124 -14.54 8.86 -3.02
N ILE A 125 -14.37 9.07 -4.33
CA ILE A 125 -15.16 10.05 -5.05
C ILE A 125 -15.89 9.30 -6.14
N GLY A 126 -17.03 8.75 -5.74
CA GLY A 126 -18.14 8.78 -6.68
C GLY A 126 -18.22 10.19 -7.24
N ILE A 127 -18.34 10.31 -8.56
CA ILE A 127 -18.60 11.55 -9.30
C ILE A 127 -19.84 12.31 -8.74
N ASP A 128 -20.54 11.68 -7.79
CA ASP A 128 -21.77 12.03 -7.10
C ASP A 128 -21.54 12.79 -5.77
N GLY A 129 -20.29 13.02 -5.34
CA GLY A 129 -19.97 13.97 -4.27
C GLY A 129 -20.01 13.44 -2.81
N THR A 130 -20.25 12.15 -2.59
CA THR A 130 -20.30 11.56 -1.24
C THR A 130 -19.00 10.84 -0.88
N GLY A 131 -18.19 11.43 0.02
CA GLY A 131 -17.09 10.72 0.70
C GLY A 131 -15.68 10.82 0.11
N ALA A 132 -15.34 11.98 -0.47
CA ALA A 132 -14.00 12.21 -1.00
C ALA A 132 -12.95 12.10 0.10
N ALA A 133 -11.91 11.30 -0.12
CA ALA A 133 -10.64 11.35 0.57
C ALA A 133 -9.59 11.17 -0.53
N LEU A 134 -8.61 12.06 -0.60
CA LEU A 134 -7.49 11.86 -1.51
C LEU A 134 -6.61 10.77 -0.91
N LEU A 135 -6.48 9.63 -1.60
CA LEU A 135 -5.78 8.48 -1.06
C LEU A 135 -4.36 8.35 -1.64
N ASP A 136 -3.43 7.93 -0.78
CA ASP A 136 -2.12 7.45 -1.20
C ASP A 136 -2.18 6.00 -1.73
N ALA A 137 -1.05 5.49 -2.21
CA ALA A 137 -0.96 4.12 -2.73
C ALA A 137 -1.09 3.02 -1.65
N TYR A 138 -1.21 3.40 -0.38
CA TYR A 138 -1.51 2.54 0.76
C TYR A 138 -3.00 2.58 1.14
N ALA A 139 -3.83 3.27 0.34
CA ALA A 139 -5.24 3.51 0.60
C ALA A 139 -5.46 4.25 1.93
N LYS A 140 -4.53 5.13 2.28
CA LYS A 140 -4.63 6.06 3.40
C LYS A 140 -4.88 7.45 2.88
N GLU A 141 -5.65 8.22 3.64
CA GLU A 141 -5.92 9.61 3.30
C GLU A 141 -4.62 10.43 3.25
N MET A 142 -4.63 11.52 2.50
CA MET A 142 -3.57 12.51 2.47
C MET A 142 -4.08 13.81 3.08
N ARG A 143 -3.23 14.50 3.83
CA ARG A 143 -3.55 15.75 4.51
C ARG A 143 -2.87 16.91 3.81
N TYR A 144 -3.63 17.97 3.56
CA TYR A 144 -3.11 19.22 3.04
C TYR A 144 -2.87 20.19 4.19
N ARG A 145 -1.78 20.95 4.13
CA ARG A 145 -1.51 22.07 5.03
C ARG A 145 -1.06 23.26 4.19
N ILE A 146 -1.63 24.43 4.46
CA ILE A 146 -1.27 25.67 3.77
C ILE A 146 0.16 26.14 4.10
N SER A 147 0.68 25.73 5.25
CA SER A 147 2.04 26.02 5.70
C SER A 147 2.73 24.78 6.27
N GLY A 148 4.07 24.78 6.20
CA GLY A 148 4.92 23.66 6.65
C GLY A 148 5.76 23.02 5.54
N GLY A 149 5.54 23.41 4.28
CA GLY A 149 6.42 23.10 3.17
C GLY A 149 7.73 23.90 3.19
N LEU A 150 8.66 23.52 2.33
CA LEU A 150 9.93 24.25 2.16
C LEU A 150 9.63 25.70 1.73
N GLY A 151 10.10 26.68 2.51
CA GLY A 151 9.82 28.10 2.26
C GLY A 151 8.47 28.60 2.81
N GLY A 152 7.78 27.81 3.63
CA GLY A 152 6.53 28.20 4.28
C GLY A 152 5.28 28.02 3.41
N GLY A 153 5.43 27.49 2.20
CA GLY A 153 4.32 27.20 1.29
C GLY A 153 3.54 25.94 1.66
N PRO A 154 2.52 25.61 0.86
CA PRO A 154 1.66 24.46 1.10
C PRO A 154 2.42 23.14 1.00
N VAL A 155 1.93 22.15 1.74
CA VAL A 155 2.46 20.78 1.75
C VAL A 155 1.33 19.77 1.77
N LEU A 156 1.52 18.68 1.01
CA LEU A 156 0.64 17.52 1.01
C LEU A 156 1.38 16.35 1.67
N ILE A 157 0.77 15.75 2.69
CA ILE A 157 1.38 14.74 3.56
C ILE A 157 0.63 13.42 3.38
N SER A 158 1.35 12.35 3.05
CA SER A 158 0.82 10.98 3.02
C SER A 158 1.09 10.32 4.38
N ALA A 159 0.12 9.53 4.83
CA ALA A 159 0.23 8.73 6.04
C ALA A 159 1.17 7.52 5.87
N GLY A 160 1.55 7.20 4.63
CA GLY A 160 2.43 6.09 4.30
C GLY A 160 1.86 4.73 4.68
N LYS A 161 2.76 3.76 4.82
CA LYS A 161 2.41 2.38 5.18
C LYS A 161 1.97 2.23 6.62
N ASP A 162 2.53 3.04 7.50
CA ASP A 162 2.24 3.12 8.93
C ASP A 162 0.88 3.78 9.20
N GLY A 163 0.40 4.62 8.28
CA GLY A 163 -0.92 5.24 8.40
C GLY A 163 -0.95 6.39 9.41
N ASN A 164 0.21 6.86 9.86
CA ASN A 164 0.35 7.94 10.82
C ASN A 164 0.87 9.21 10.12
N PHE A 165 0.20 10.33 10.34
CA PHE A 165 0.58 11.63 9.78
C PHE A 165 1.53 12.37 10.74
N GLY A 166 2.82 12.01 10.73
CA GLY A 166 3.84 12.56 11.65
C GLY A 166 4.10 11.62 12.84
N MET A 167 5.33 11.46 13.34
CA MET A 167 6.09 12.42 14.16
C MET A 167 5.30 13.10 15.29
N ASP A 168 4.13 12.58 15.68
CA ASP A 168 3.51 12.95 16.96
C ASP A 168 4.34 12.49 18.19
N GLU A 169 5.53 11.90 18.00
CA GLU A 169 6.54 11.73 19.06
C GLU A 169 7.33 13.03 19.37
N ASP A 170 7.33 14.03 18.49
CA ASP A 170 8.09 15.29 18.68
C ASP A 170 7.20 16.52 18.94
N ARG A 171 5.88 16.36 19.09
CA ARG A 171 5.19 17.23 20.03
C ARG A 171 5.59 16.71 21.40
N PRO A 172 6.40 17.42 22.23
CA PRO A 172 6.37 17.11 23.65
C PRO A 172 4.89 17.16 24.00
N ALA A 173 4.34 15.99 24.35
CA ALA A 173 2.93 15.80 24.68
C ALA A 173 2.52 17.06 25.40
N GLU A 174 1.63 17.85 24.79
CA GLU A 174 1.25 19.19 25.24
C GLU A 174 1.22 19.16 26.76
N ILE A 175 2.32 19.59 27.36
CA ILE A 175 2.44 19.67 28.80
C ILE A 175 1.55 20.86 29.02
N THR A 176 0.30 20.59 29.38
CA THR A 176 -0.55 21.60 29.96
C THR A 176 0.26 22.15 31.12
N ASP A 177 0.91 23.29 30.87
CA ASP A 177 1.87 23.96 31.76
C ASP A 177 1.32 23.97 33.20
N ASP A 178 0.00 24.12 33.32
CA ASP A 178 -0.78 24.16 34.54
C ASP A 178 -0.60 22.95 35.48
N GLN A 179 -0.40 21.74 34.96
CA GLN A 179 -0.38 20.51 35.79
C GLN A 179 0.98 20.30 36.46
N GLU A 180 2.08 20.56 35.73
CA GLU A 180 3.44 20.38 36.24
C GLU A 180 3.81 21.50 37.24
N TRP A 181 3.32 22.73 37.02
CA TRP A 181 3.51 23.84 37.97
C TRP A 181 2.83 23.59 39.33
N GLU A 182 1.68 22.92 39.37
CA GLU A 182 0.99 22.60 40.63
C GLU A 182 1.66 21.45 41.39
N ASP A 183 2.20 20.46 40.69
CA ASP A 183 2.96 19.37 41.32
C ASP A 183 4.33 19.85 41.83
N LEU A 184 5.00 20.75 41.09
CA LEU A 184 6.21 21.43 41.57
C LEU A 184 5.91 22.29 42.79
N LYS A 185 4.85 23.12 42.80
CA LYS A 185 4.46 23.89 43.99
C LYS A 185 4.22 22.99 45.20
N ARG A 186 3.53 21.86 45.03
CA ARG A 186 3.30 20.89 46.11
C ARG A 186 4.59 20.26 46.62
N GLN A 187 5.56 20.01 45.74
CA GLN A 187 6.85 19.44 46.11
C GLN A 187 7.70 20.44 46.92
N TRP A 188 7.80 21.69 46.45
CA TRP A 188 8.51 22.75 47.18
C TRP A 188 7.87 23.04 48.55
N GLN A 189 6.55 23.07 48.62
CA GLN A 189 5.83 23.31 49.88
C GLN A 189 6.02 22.16 50.90
N LYS A 190 6.28 20.94 50.42
CA LYS A 190 6.55 19.77 51.26
C LYS A 190 7.97 19.75 51.82
N ASP A 191 8.91 20.31 51.09
CA ASP A 191 10.32 20.36 51.48
C ASP A 191 10.62 21.50 52.46
N ASP A 192 9.93 22.65 52.34
CA ASP A 192 10.03 23.74 53.32
C ASP A 192 9.54 23.33 54.71
N ILE A 193 8.48 22.52 54.81
CA ILE A 193 7.96 22.03 56.11
C ILE A 193 8.94 21.06 56.79
N ARG A 194 9.88 20.47 56.04
CA ARG A 194 10.88 19.54 56.56
C ARG A 194 12.17 20.22 57.05
N SER A 195 12.36 21.51 56.74
CA SER A 195 13.58 22.27 57.04
C SER A 195 13.60 22.90 58.45
N ASP A 196 12.45 23.17 59.07
CA ASP A 196 12.36 23.86 60.37
C ASP A 196 12.42 22.94 61.61
N GLY A 197 12.83 21.69 61.41
CA GLY A 197 12.84 20.64 62.43
C GLY A 197 14.20 20.26 63.02
N ARG A 198 15.19 21.17 63.06
CA ARG A 198 16.44 20.99 63.81
C ARG A 198 16.93 22.25 64.50
#